data_AF-A0A8I1R713-F1
#
_entry.id   AF-A0A8I1R713-F1
#
_cell.length_a   1.000
_cell.length_b   1.000
_cell.length_c   1.000
_cell.angle_alpha   90.00
_cell.angle_beta   90.00
_cell.angle_gamma   90.00
#
_symmetry.space_group_name_H-M   'P 1'
#
loop_
_entity.id
_entity.type
_entity.pdbx_description
1 polymer ?
#
loop_
_entity_poly.entity_id
_entity_poly.type
_entity_poly.pdbx_seq_one_letter_code
_entity_poly.pdbx_strand_id
1 'polypeptide(L)'
;MPNSREARERLAAMVIRLLDHWKLSAAEQAEVLGLSAASRSTLARYRGGAPLADTRDLLDRAGHLLGIHKSLRLLFPHDRDLAYRWMTQPNRRLGTRPVDVIVERGFEGLLAVRRYLDFQRGQ
;
A
#
# COMPACT_ATOMS: atom_id res chain seq x y z
N MET A 1 1.37 -10.07 21.67
CA MET A 1 2.61 -9.60 21.00
C MET A 1 2.23 -8.81 19.76
N PRO A 2 2.84 -7.65 19.50
CA PRO A 2 2.46 -6.76 18.39
C PRO A 2 2.60 -7.38 16.97
N ASN A 3 3.27 -8.54 16.83
CA ASN A 3 3.39 -9.28 15.56
C ASN A 3 2.85 -10.72 15.65
N SER A 4 1.81 -10.98 16.45
CA SER A 4 1.19 -12.31 16.49
C SER A 4 0.77 -12.79 15.10
N ARG A 5 0.71 -14.11 14.89
CA ARG A 5 0.25 -14.69 13.63
C ARG A 5 -1.11 -14.12 13.20
N GLU A 6 -2.06 -14.07 14.14
CA GLU A 6 -3.40 -13.51 13.94
C GLU A 6 -3.34 -12.02 13.53
N ALA A 7 -2.48 -11.22 14.15
CA ALA A 7 -2.30 -9.82 13.76
C ALA A 7 -1.79 -9.71 12.32
N ARG A 8 -0.85 -10.57 11.92
CA ARG A 8 -0.32 -10.62 10.56
C ARG A 8 -1.33 -11.15 9.53
N GLU A 9 -2.25 -12.03 9.91
CA GLU A 9 -3.37 -12.47 9.07
C GLU A 9 -4.36 -11.33 8.82
N ARG A 10 -4.73 -10.60 9.87
CA ARG A 10 -5.59 -9.41 9.77
C ARG A 10 -4.94 -8.33 8.91
N LEU A 11 -3.63 -8.11 9.10
CA LEU A 11 -2.86 -7.15 8.32
C LEU A 11 -2.81 -7.54 6.84
N ALA A 12 -2.57 -8.82 6.53
CA ALA A 12 -2.64 -9.34 5.16
C ALA A 12 -4.00 -9.06 4.52
N ALA A 13 -5.09 -9.39 5.23
CA ALA A 13 -6.45 -9.20 4.72
C ALA A 13 -6.80 -7.71 4.50
N MET A 14 -6.31 -6.81 5.34
CA MET A 14 -6.51 -5.36 5.17
C MET A 14 -5.72 -4.80 3.99
N VAL A 15 -4.44 -5.18 3.89
CA VAL A 15 -3.56 -4.70 2.81
C VAL A 15 -4.03 -5.22 1.46
N ILE A 16 -4.32 -6.51 1.33
CA ILE A 16 -4.84 -7.08 0.07
C ILE A 16 -6.12 -6.36 -0.36
N ARG A 17 -7.07 -6.17 0.55
CA ARG A 17 -8.29 -5.39 0.26
C ARG A 17 -7.97 -3.98 -0.21
N LEU A 18 -7.03 -3.28 0.44
CA LEU A 18 -6.62 -1.95 0.02
C LEU A 18 -6.04 -1.94 -1.40
N LEU A 19 -5.13 -2.86 -1.70
CA LEU A 19 -4.50 -2.95 -3.03
C LEU A 19 -5.53 -3.26 -4.12
N ASP A 20 -6.53 -4.08 -3.82
CA ASP A 20 -7.64 -4.37 -4.73
C ASP A 20 -8.55 -3.14 -4.92
N HIS A 21 -8.81 -2.33 -3.88
CA HIS A 21 -9.55 -1.05 -4.02
C HIS A 21 -8.80 -0.03 -4.88
N TRP A 22 -7.47 0.00 -4.79
CA TRP A 22 -6.62 0.79 -5.68
C TRP A 22 -6.53 0.24 -7.10
N LYS A 23 -7.08 -0.97 -7.34
CA LYS A 23 -7.07 -1.67 -8.63
C LYS A 23 -5.66 -1.91 -9.16
N LEU A 24 -4.71 -2.19 -8.27
CA LEU A 24 -3.34 -2.51 -8.67
C LEU A 24 -3.28 -3.88 -9.35
N SER A 25 -2.50 -3.97 -10.42
CA SER A 25 -2.17 -5.25 -11.06
C SER A 25 -1.38 -6.15 -10.10
N ALA A 26 -1.38 -7.47 -10.33
CA ALA A 26 -0.63 -8.39 -9.47
C ALA A 26 0.88 -8.08 -9.41
N ALA A 27 1.44 -7.49 -10.48
CA ALA A 27 2.82 -7.02 -10.51
C ALA A 27 3.01 -5.80 -9.61
N GLU A 28 2.19 -4.76 -9.75
CA GLU A 28 2.24 -3.57 -8.87
C GLU A 28 2.02 -3.96 -7.40
N GLN A 29 1.09 -4.89 -7.12
CA GLN A 29 0.85 -5.39 -5.76
C GLN A 29 2.10 -6.05 -5.16
N ALA A 30 2.86 -6.79 -5.97
CA ALA A 30 4.11 -7.41 -5.53
C ALA A 30 5.16 -6.34 -5.19
N GLU A 31 5.35 -5.38 -6.08
CA GLU A 31 6.36 -4.33 -5.96
C GLU A 31 6.11 -3.43 -4.74
N VAL A 32 4.87 -2.99 -4.52
CA VAL A 32 4.55 -2.16 -3.34
C VAL A 32 4.76 -2.90 -2.02
N LEU A 33 4.65 -4.24 -2.04
CA LEU A 33 4.95 -5.12 -0.90
C LEU A 33 6.42 -5.56 -0.83
N GLY A 34 7.27 -5.18 -1.78
CA GLY A 34 8.68 -5.57 -1.81
C GLY A 34 8.90 -7.07 -2.06
N LEU A 35 7.97 -7.73 -2.77
CA LEU A 35 8.02 -9.17 -3.03
C LEU A 35 8.74 -9.49 -4.35
N SER A 36 9.65 -10.47 -4.34
CA SER A 36 10.38 -10.95 -5.52
C SER A 36 9.62 -12.04 -6.30
N ALA A 37 10.10 -12.41 -7.50
CA ALA A 37 9.53 -13.30 -8.54
C ALA A 37 8.54 -14.43 -8.12
N ALA A 38 8.60 -14.97 -6.90
CA ALA A 38 7.56 -15.81 -6.29
C ALA A 38 6.28 -15.04 -5.83
N SER A 39 6.12 -13.76 -6.23
CA SER A 39 5.04 -12.89 -5.74
C SER A 39 3.64 -13.38 -6.06
N ARG A 40 3.41 -14.07 -7.19
CA ARG A 40 2.05 -14.54 -7.54
C ARG A 40 1.51 -15.57 -6.56
N SER A 41 2.31 -16.57 -6.19
CA SER A 41 1.89 -17.58 -5.19
C SER A 41 1.81 -16.97 -3.79
N THR A 42 2.70 -16.03 -3.47
CA THR A 42 2.70 -15.32 -2.18
C THR A 42 1.45 -14.45 -2.01
N LEU A 43 1.09 -13.65 -3.02
CA LEU A 43 -0.13 -12.86 -3.05
C LEU A 43 -1.39 -13.74 -2.95
N ALA A 44 -1.40 -14.89 -3.64
CA ALA A 44 -2.50 -15.85 -3.55
C ALA A 44 -2.65 -16.42 -2.13
N ARG A 45 -1.55 -16.73 -1.44
CA ARG A 45 -1.57 -17.17 -0.03
C ARG A 45 -2.13 -16.10 0.89
N TYR A 46 -1.72 -14.84 0.74
CA TYR A 46 -2.26 -13.73 1.54
C TYR A 46 -3.76 -13.51 1.28
N ARG A 47 -4.20 -13.61 0.02
CA ARG A 47 -5.64 -13.64 -0.32
C ARG A 47 -6.39 -14.80 0.33
N GLY A 48 -5.74 -15.96 0.46
CA GLY A 48 -6.25 -17.15 1.15
C GLY A 48 -6.16 -17.08 2.69
N GLY A 49 -5.82 -15.94 3.27
CA GLY A 49 -5.79 -15.73 4.72
C GLY A 49 -4.49 -16.13 5.41
N ALA A 50 -3.42 -16.43 4.65
CA ALA A 50 -2.11 -16.64 5.27
C ALA A 50 -1.57 -15.34 5.89
N PRO A 51 -0.85 -15.40 7.03
CA PRO A 51 -0.20 -14.24 7.61
C PRO A 51 0.84 -13.66 6.64
N LEU A 52 1.00 -12.33 6.65
CA LEU A 52 2.21 -11.71 6.08
C LEU A 52 3.46 -12.35 6.68
N ALA A 53 4.54 -12.48 5.91
CA ALA A 53 5.82 -12.92 6.44
C ALA A 53 6.26 -12.03 7.61
N ASP A 54 6.95 -12.61 8.60
CA ASP A 54 7.42 -11.89 9.79
C ASP A 54 8.73 -11.16 9.49
N THR A 55 8.72 -10.33 8.45
CA THR A 55 9.87 -9.53 8.06
C THR A 55 9.57 -8.07 8.32
N ARG A 56 10.54 -7.37 8.90
CA ARG A 56 10.40 -5.95 9.22
C ARG A 56 10.00 -5.12 8.00
N ASP A 57 10.67 -5.34 6.86
CA ASP A 57 10.38 -4.62 5.61
C ASP A 57 8.92 -4.79 5.16
N LEU A 58 8.39 -6.01 5.13
CA LEU A 58 7.01 -6.26 4.69
C LEU A 58 5.99 -5.65 5.65
N LEU A 59 6.23 -5.75 6.97
CA LEU A 59 5.35 -5.19 7.98
C LEU A 59 5.38 -3.65 7.98
N ASP A 60 6.56 -3.04 7.80
CA ASP A 60 6.72 -1.59 7.68
C ASP A 60 6.01 -1.09 6.40
N ARG A 61 6.18 -1.76 5.26
CA ARG A 61 5.47 -1.45 4.01
C ARG A 61 3.94 -1.52 4.19
N ALA A 62 3.44 -2.59 4.81
CA ALA A 62 2.02 -2.73 5.13
C ALA A 62 1.49 -1.56 5.97
N GLY A 63 2.25 -1.16 7.01
CA GLY A 63 1.92 -0.01 7.84
C GLY A 63 1.90 1.31 7.05
N HIS A 64 2.87 1.53 6.17
CA HIS A 64 2.92 2.73 5.33
C HIS A 64 1.77 2.79 4.32
N LEU A 65 1.44 1.69 3.66
CA LEU A 65 0.31 1.59 2.72
C LEU A 65 -1.03 1.91 3.41
N LEU A 66 -1.27 1.34 4.59
CA LEU A 66 -2.48 1.64 5.36
C LEU A 66 -2.53 3.08 5.85
N GLY A 67 -1.38 3.66 6.19
CA GLY A 67 -1.34 5.08 6.56
C GLY A 67 -1.51 6.03 5.37
N ILE A 68 -1.05 5.66 4.15
CA ILE A 68 -1.40 6.36 2.91
C ILE A 68 -2.92 6.35 2.73
N HIS A 69 -3.56 5.18 2.87
CA HIS A 69 -5.02 5.07 2.81
C HIS A 69 -5.70 5.97 3.84
N LYS A 70 -5.24 5.97 5.10
CA LYS A 70 -5.77 6.84 6.15
C LYS A 70 -5.66 8.32 5.75
N SER A 71 -4.50 8.77 5.27
CA SER A 71 -4.32 10.18 4.88
C SER A 71 -5.21 10.55 3.69
N LEU A 72 -5.38 9.67 2.70
CA LEU A 72 -6.30 9.91 1.58
C LEU A 72 -7.77 10.00 2.03
N ARG A 73 -8.20 9.15 2.98
CA ARG A 73 -9.56 9.22 3.53
C ARG A 73 -9.81 10.48 4.35
N LEU A 74 -8.77 11.07 4.95
CA LEU A 74 -8.87 12.34 5.67
C LEU A 74 -8.88 13.54 4.71
N LEU A 75 -8.09 13.49 3.63
CA LEU A 75 -8.06 14.54 2.61
C LEU A 75 -9.32 14.56 1.74
N PHE A 76 -9.93 13.40 1.50
CA PHE A 76 -11.12 13.25 0.67
C PHE A 76 -12.25 12.57 1.46
N PRO A 77 -12.77 13.19 2.53
CA PRO A 77 -13.75 12.57 3.42
C PRO A 77 -15.08 12.27 2.69
N HIS A 78 -15.47 13.14 1.77
CA HIS A 78 -16.71 13.05 1.00
C HIS A 78 -16.54 12.46 -0.40
N ASP A 79 -15.31 12.19 -0.86
CA ASP A 79 -15.04 11.59 -2.17
C ASP A 79 -14.19 10.33 -2.02
N ARG A 80 -14.88 9.23 -1.72
CA ARG A 80 -14.25 7.92 -1.53
C ARG A 80 -13.63 7.38 -2.81
N ASP A 81 -14.26 7.66 -3.94
CA ASP A 81 -13.80 7.19 -5.24
C ASP A 81 -12.49 7.86 -5.64
N LEU A 82 -12.36 9.16 -5.40
CA LEU A 82 -11.09 9.87 -5.54
C LEU A 82 -10.03 9.30 -4.61
N ALA A 83 -10.35 9.07 -3.33
CA ALA A 83 -9.41 8.48 -2.37
C ALA A 83 -8.84 7.13 -2.82
N TYR A 84 -9.62 6.30 -3.53
CA TYR A 84 -9.16 5.02 -4.05
C TYR A 84 -8.44 5.12 -5.39
N ARG A 85 -8.91 5.98 -6.31
CA ARG A 85 -8.25 6.14 -7.62
C ARG A 85 -6.97 6.99 -7.54
N TRP A 86 -6.73 7.72 -6.45
CA TRP A 86 -5.60 8.66 -6.33
C TRP A 86 -4.24 7.97 -6.59
N MET A 87 -4.05 6.75 -6.09
CA MET A 87 -2.78 6.01 -6.26
C MET A 87 -2.47 5.63 -7.70
N THR A 88 -3.49 5.52 -8.55
CA THR A 88 -3.40 5.06 -9.94
C THR A 88 -3.73 6.14 -10.97
N GLN A 89 -4.00 7.37 -10.52
CA GLN A 89 -4.15 8.53 -11.40
C GLN A 89 -2.84 9.34 -11.46
N PRO A 90 -2.51 9.94 -12.61
CA PRO A 90 -1.40 10.87 -12.69
C PRO A 90 -1.56 12.00 -11.67
N ASN A 91 -0.55 12.19 -10.83
CA ASN A 91 -0.52 13.29 -9.88
C ASN A 91 0.37 14.41 -10.41
N ARG A 92 -0.20 15.62 -10.59
CA ARG A 92 0.52 16.78 -11.14
C ARG A 92 1.78 17.17 -10.37
N ARG A 93 1.80 17.01 -9.04
CA ARG A 93 2.95 17.35 -8.20
C ARG A 93 4.04 16.28 -8.23
N LEU A 94 3.66 15.02 -8.44
CA LEU A 94 4.61 13.90 -8.55
C LEU A 94 5.09 13.67 -10.00
N GLY A 95 4.40 14.23 -10.99
CA GLY A 95 4.69 14.06 -12.42
C GLY A 95 4.31 12.69 -12.99
N THR A 96 3.88 11.75 -12.16
CA THR A 96 3.48 10.38 -12.53
C THR A 96 2.38 9.86 -11.60
N ARG A 97 1.95 8.60 -11.75
CA ARG A 97 1.04 7.96 -10.79
C ARG A 97 1.81 7.68 -9.50
N PRO A 98 1.23 7.92 -8.32
CA PRO A 98 1.90 7.64 -7.04
C PRO A 98 2.41 6.20 -6.91
N VAL A 99 1.71 5.21 -7.48
CA VAL A 99 2.18 3.82 -7.49
C VAL A 99 3.47 3.64 -8.29
N ASP A 100 3.65 4.36 -9.40
CA ASP A 100 4.86 4.26 -10.23
C ASP A 100 6.09 4.75 -9.46
N VAL A 101 5.94 5.79 -8.63
CA VAL A 101 7.00 6.26 -7.72
C VAL A 101 7.46 5.14 -6.77
N ILE A 102 6.52 4.33 -6.28
CA ILE A 102 6.81 3.21 -5.37
C ILE A 102 7.47 2.06 -6.13
N VAL A 103 6.98 1.74 -7.33
CA VAL A 103 7.56 0.68 -8.17
C VAL A 103 8.99 1.03 -8.58
N GLU A 104 9.25 2.26 -9.00
CA GLU A 104 10.57 2.69 -9.48
C GLU A 104 11.60 2.83 -8.35
N ARG A 105 11.18 3.29 -7.16
CA ARG A 105 12.09 3.66 -6.06
C ARG A 105 11.99 2.75 -4.84
N GLY A 106 11.18 1.70 -4.92
CA GLY A 106 10.92 0.76 -3.84
C GLY A 106 10.44 1.45 -2.56
N PHE A 107 11.08 1.10 -1.44
CA PHE A 107 10.70 1.60 -0.11
C PHE A 107 10.81 3.13 0.01
N GLU A 108 11.85 3.74 -0.58
CA GLU A 108 12.01 5.20 -0.57
C GLU A 108 10.87 5.92 -1.30
N GLY A 109 10.39 5.34 -2.40
CA GLY A 109 9.21 5.84 -3.10
C GLY A 109 7.95 5.80 -2.23
N LEU A 110 7.74 4.70 -1.51
CA LEU A 110 6.64 4.55 -0.56
C LEU A 110 6.68 5.61 0.54
N LEU A 111 7.86 5.84 1.12
CA LEU A 111 8.04 6.88 2.13
C LEU A 111 7.82 8.28 1.56
N ALA A 112 8.28 8.56 0.34
CA ALA A 112 8.07 9.86 -0.31
C ALA A 112 6.59 10.17 -0.52
N VAL A 113 5.81 9.20 -1.04
CA VAL A 113 4.35 9.35 -1.22
C VAL A 113 3.67 9.55 0.14
N ARG A 114 4.06 8.79 1.17
CA ARG A 114 3.51 8.93 2.52
C ARG A 114 3.78 10.31 3.11
N ARG A 115 5.01 10.80 3.04
CA ARG A 115 5.41 12.13 3.52
C ARG A 115 4.66 13.24 2.79
N TYR A 116 4.51 13.12 1.48
CA TYR A 116 3.73 14.08 0.68
C TYR A 116 2.29 14.19 1.19
N LEU A 117 1.59 13.06 1.38
CA LEU A 117 0.21 13.07 1.87
C LEU A 117 0.08 13.55 3.32
N ASP A 118 1.02 13.18 4.19
CA ASP A 118 1.02 13.66 5.57
C ASP A 118 1.24 15.18 5.65
N PHE A 119 2.09 15.74 4.78
CA PHE A 119 2.26 17.19 4.63
C PHE A 119 0.97 17.85 4.12
N GLN A 120 0.36 17.31 3.05
CA GLN A 120 -0.90 17.85 2.50
C GLN A 120 -2.04 17.87 3.53
N ARG A 121 -2.10 16.89 4.44
CA ARG A 121 -3.11 16.83 5.51
C ARG A 121 -2.92 17.91 6.58
N GLY A 122 -1.68 18.33 6.82
CA GLY A 122 -1.35 19.35 7.83
C GLY A 122 -1.46 20.79 7.32
N GLN A 123 -1.79 20.97 6.05
CA GLN A 123 -2.15 22.26 5.44
C GLN A 123 -3.66 22.46 5.54
#